data_AF-A0A0V8HVS8-F1
#
_entry.id   AF-A0A0V8HVS8-F1
#
_cell.length_a   1.000
_cell.length_b   1.000
_cell.length_c   1.000
_cell.angle_alpha   90.00
_cell.angle_beta   90.00
_cell.angle_gamma   90.00
#
_symmetry.space_group_name_H-M   'P 1'
#
loop_
_entity.id
_entity.type
_entity.pdbx_description
1 polymer ?
#
loop_
_entity_poly.entity_id
_entity_poly.type
_entity_poly.pdbx_seq_one_letter_code
_entity_poly.pdbx_strand_id
1 'polypeptide(L)'
;MRRKHLDVSVSHDEFEDLNNALEDHRDGFKQMAEEAANGFGLEPEYWEGRAAEVEGLRETIHEHSTDEPEQGESSTKEADTGPEVDSARDRDSESDSRQ
;
A
#
# COMPACT_ATOMS: atom_id res chain seq x y z
N MET A 1 27.61 -18.05 -0.34
CA MET A 1 26.36 -18.26 -1.10
C MET A 1 26.09 -17.02 -1.94
N ARG A 2 25.64 -17.14 -3.20
CA ARG A 2 25.21 -15.97 -3.99
C ARG A 2 23.85 -15.51 -3.48
N ARG A 3 23.71 -14.24 -3.12
CA ARG A 3 22.41 -13.65 -2.75
C ARG A 3 21.61 -13.38 -4.02
N LYS A 4 20.32 -13.71 -4.01
CA LYS A 4 19.38 -13.32 -5.06
C LYS A 4 18.66 -12.06 -4.59
N HIS A 5 18.47 -11.11 -5.49
CA HIS A 5 17.67 -9.91 -5.24
C HIS A 5 16.30 -10.10 -5.88
N LEU A 6 15.24 -9.69 -5.18
CA LEU A 6 13.88 -9.66 -5.70
C LEU A 6 13.31 -8.28 -5.37
N ASP A 7 12.95 -7.54 -6.40
CA ASP A 7 12.28 -6.25 -6.30
C ASP A 7 10.78 -6.48 -6.49
N VAL A 8 9.97 -6.04 -5.53
CA VAL A 8 8.51 -6.19 -5.56
C VAL A 8 7.89 -4.83 -5.25
N SER A 9 6.99 -4.38 -6.11
CA SER A 9 6.14 -3.21 -5.86
C SER A 9 4.80 -3.69 -5.31
N VAL A 10 4.37 -3.12 -4.19
CA VAL A 10 3.10 -3.42 -3.54
C VAL A 10 2.40 -2.10 -3.20
N SER A 11 1.07 -2.12 -3.13
CA SER A 11 0.32 -1.01 -2.55
C SER A 11 0.55 -0.91 -1.05
N HIS A 12 0.17 0.23 -0.44
CA HIS A 12 0.27 0.42 1.00
C HIS A 12 -0.53 -0.64 1.78
N ASP A 13 -1.76 -0.94 1.36
CA ASP A 13 -2.60 -1.96 2.02
C ASP A 13 -1.96 -3.36 1.93
N GLU A 14 -1.40 -3.72 0.77
CA GLU A 14 -0.70 -5.00 0.60
C GLU A 14 0.59 -5.08 1.44
N PHE A 15 1.26 -3.94 1.65
CA PHE A 15 2.42 -3.86 2.54
C PHE A 15 2.02 -4.05 4.00
N GLU A 16 0.95 -3.41 4.46
CA GLU A 16 0.42 -3.59 5.81
C GLU A 16 -0.07 -5.03 6.05
N ASP A 17 -0.77 -5.62 5.07
CA ASP A 17 -1.19 -7.02 5.11
C ASP A 17 0.01 -7.97 5.22
N LEU A 18 1.08 -7.72 4.44
CA LEU A 18 2.32 -8.48 4.53
C LEU A 18 2.97 -8.33 5.92
N ASN A 19 3.02 -7.11 6.45
CA ASN A 19 3.60 -6.83 7.76
C ASN A 19 2.83 -7.55 8.88
N ASN A 20 1.50 -7.54 8.82
CA ASN A 20 0.63 -8.24 9.77
C ASN A 20 0.79 -9.77 9.66
N ALA A 21 0.84 -10.31 8.45
CA ALA A 21 1.04 -11.75 8.26
C ALA A 21 2.40 -12.23 8.82
N LEU A 22 3.46 -11.43 8.68
CA LEU A 22 4.76 -11.73 9.25
C LEU A 22 4.75 -11.63 10.78
N GLU A 23 4.05 -10.65 11.34
CA GLU A 23 3.84 -10.52 12.80
C GLU A 23 3.15 -11.75 13.38
N ASP A 24 2.01 -12.14 12.80
CA ASP A 24 1.25 -13.31 13.21
C ASP A 24 2.12 -14.58 13.13
N HIS A 25 2.93 -14.71 12.09
CA HIS A 25 3.82 -15.86 11.92
C HIS A 25 4.93 -15.90 12.98
N ARG A 26 5.53 -14.76 13.30
CA ARG A 26 6.51 -14.62 14.38
C ARG A 26 5.90 -15.00 15.72
N ASP A 27 4.70 -14.52 16.01
CA ASP A 27 4.04 -14.76 17.28
C ASP A 27 3.58 -16.22 17.42
N GLY A 28 3.22 -16.87 16.31
CA GLY A 28 3.04 -18.32 16.25
C GLY A 28 4.31 -19.11 16.63
N PHE A 29 5.50 -18.64 16.21
CA PHE A 29 6.77 -19.25 16.66
C PHE A 29 7.03 -19.06 18.15
N LYS A 30 6.74 -17.87 18.70
CA LYS A 30 6.85 -17.63 20.15
C LYS A 30 5.92 -18.56 20.94
N GLN A 31 4.69 -18.74 20.48
CA GLN A 31 3.76 -19.69 21.11
C GLN A 31 4.30 -21.13 21.07
N MET A 32 4.87 -21.57 19.94
CA MET A 32 5.49 -22.89 19.86
C MET A 32 6.71 -23.05 20.79
N ALA A 33 7.47 -21.97 21.04
CA ALA A 33 8.54 -21.99 22.04
C ALA A 33 8.00 -22.19 23.46
N GLU A 34 6.88 -21.54 23.80
CA GLU A 34 6.21 -21.73 25.09
C GLU A 34 5.67 -23.16 25.24
N GLU A 35 5.09 -23.73 24.18
CA GLU A 35 4.63 -25.12 24.17
C GLU A 35 5.81 -26.11 24.27
N ALA A 36 6.93 -25.81 23.62
CA ALA A 36 8.17 -26.58 23.69
C ALA A 36 8.79 -26.58 25.10
N ALA A 37 8.74 -25.45 25.81
CA ALA A 37 9.18 -25.37 27.19
C ALA A 37 8.36 -26.29 28.12
N ASN A 38 7.14 -26.64 27.71
CA ASN A 38 6.26 -27.60 28.39
C ASN A 38 6.44 -29.06 27.89
N GLY A 39 7.44 -29.33 27.03
CA GLY A 39 7.82 -30.68 26.61
C GLY A 39 7.17 -31.17 25.31
N PHE A 40 6.60 -30.28 24.48
CA PHE A 40 5.97 -30.64 23.21
C PHE A 40 6.77 -30.13 22.00
N GLY A 41 7.11 -31.01 21.05
CA GLY A 41 7.72 -30.60 19.77
C GLY A 41 9.25 -30.47 19.82
N LEU A 42 9.79 -29.52 19.04
CA LEU A 42 11.23 -29.21 18.96
C LEU A 42 11.69 -28.39 20.18
N GLU A 43 13.00 -28.21 20.35
CA GLU A 43 13.57 -27.41 21.43
C GLU A 43 13.09 -25.93 21.38
N PRO A 44 12.84 -25.27 22.53
CA PRO A 44 12.41 -23.87 22.57
C PRO A 44 13.32 -22.94 21.75
N GLU A 45 14.63 -23.14 21.82
CA GLU A 45 15.65 -22.33 21.14
C GLU A 45 15.51 -22.38 19.62
N TYR A 46 15.02 -23.50 19.07
CA TYR A 46 14.73 -23.59 17.63
C TYR A 46 13.62 -22.62 17.25
N TRP A 47 12.52 -22.63 18.01
CA TRP A 47 11.36 -21.78 17.73
C TRP A 47 11.66 -20.30 17.97
N GLU A 48 12.39 -19.97 19.03
CA GLU A 48 12.89 -18.63 19.28
C GLU A 48 13.79 -18.12 18.14
N GLY A 49 14.68 -18.98 17.63
CA GLY A 49 15.50 -18.67 16.46
C GLY A 49 14.66 -18.36 15.22
N ARG A 50 13.61 -19.15 14.97
CA ARG A 50 12.66 -18.89 13.86
C ARG A 50 11.91 -17.57 14.04
N ALA A 51 11.46 -17.25 15.25
CA ALA A 51 10.82 -15.97 15.54
C ALA A 51 11.77 -14.79 15.28
N ALA A 52 13.04 -14.90 15.69
CA ALA A 52 14.05 -13.88 15.46
C ALA A 52 14.36 -13.68 13.97
N GLU A 53 14.39 -14.76 13.18
CA GLU A 53 14.56 -14.67 11.72
C GLU A 53 13.39 -13.93 11.05
N VAL A 54 12.15 -14.16 11.48
CA VAL A 54 10.98 -13.45 10.95
C VAL A 54 11.01 -11.98 11.34
N GLU A 55 11.40 -11.66 12.58
CA GLU A 55 11.57 -10.27 13.01
C GLU A 55 12.61 -9.55 12.16
N GLY A 56 13.78 -10.16 11.93
CA GLY A 56 14.81 -9.58 11.07
C GLY A 56 14.35 -9.38 9.63
N LEU A 57 13.48 -10.26 9.12
CA LEU A 57 12.85 -10.08 7.80
C LEU A 57 11.90 -8.88 7.80
N ARG A 58 11.06 -8.70 8.83
CA ARG A 58 10.18 -7.53 8.96
C ARG A 58 10.98 -6.24 9.00
N GLU A 59 12.03 -6.19 9.80
CA GLU A 59 12.94 -5.03 9.88
C GLU A 59 13.56 -4.71 8.52
N THR A 60 14.04 -5.73 7.80
CA THR A 60 14.62 -5.58 6.46
C THR A 60 13.60 -5.01 5.46
N ILE A 61 12.35 -5.48 5.52
CA ILE A 61 11.27 -5.00 4.63
C ILE A 61 10.95 -3.53 4.93
N HIS A 62 10.86 -3.13 6.20
CA HIS A 62 10.64 -1.74 6.61
C HIS A 62 11.82 -0.82 6.26
N GLU A 63 13.06 -1.28 6.37
CA GLU A 63 14.25 -0.47 6.00
C GLU A 63 14.30 -0.21 4.49
N HIS A 64 13.84 -1.18 3.69
CA HIS A 64 13.91 -1.12 2.23
C HIS A 64 12.60 -0.68 1.56
N SER A 65 11.51 -0.46 2.32
CA SER A 65 10.31 0.15 1.78
C SER A 65 10.57 1.63 1.47
N THR A 66 10.48 1.99 0.20
CA THR A 66 10.54 3.38 -0.25
C THR A 66 9.16 3.74 -0.79
N ASP A 67 8.57 4.81 -0.26
CA ASP A 67 7.37 5.39 -0.86
C ASP A 67 7.76 6.03 -2.19
N GLU A 68 7.26 5.47 -3.30
CA GLU A 68 7.32 6.16 -4.59
C GLU A 68 6.46 7.43 -4.46
N PRO A 69 7.00 8.63 -4.75
CA PRO A 69 6.21 9.84 -4.70
C PRO A 69 5.08 9.72 -5.72
N GLU A 70 3.82 9.74 -5.26
CA GLU A 70 2.67 9.84 -6.15
C GLU A 70 2.92 11.04 -7.08
N GLN A 71 3.12 10.77 -8.37
CA GLN A 71 3.24 11.82 -9.35
C GLN A 71 1.93 12.59 -9.34
N GLY A 72 1.95 13.72 -8.63
CA GLY A 72 0.83 14.63 -8.55
C GLY A 72 0.28 14.84 -9.95
N GLU A 73 -0.96 14.44 -10.13
CA GLU A 73 -1.73 14.72 -11.32
C GLU A 73 -1.58 16.22 -11.58
N SER A 74 -0.78 16.55 -12.60
CA SER A 74 -0.54 17.92 -13.02
C SER A 74 -1.90 18.47 -13.40
N SER A 75 -2.48 19.24 -12.48
CA SER A 75 -3.65 20.06 -12.69
C SER A 75 -3.39 20.89 -13.94
N THR A 76 -3.93 20.45 -15.09
CA THR A 76 -4.13 21.28 -16.27
C THR A 76 -5.17 22.32 -15.91
N LYS A 77 -4.74 23.31 -15.14
CA LYS A 77 -5.38 24.60 -14.97
C LYS A 77 -5.00 25.42 -16.20
N GLU A 78 -5.68 25.18 -17.32
CA GLU A 78 -5.73 26.17 -18.39
C GLU A 78 -6.80 27.19 -18.00
N ALA A 79 -6.33 28.27 -17.37
CA ALA A 79 -7.09 29.51 -17.23
C ALA A 79 -6.42 30.56 -18.10
N ASP A 80 -7.25 31.47 -18.62
CA ASP A 80 -6.91 32.75 -19.28
C ASP A 80 -6.65 32.63 -20.80
N THR A 81 -7.32 33.32 -21.73
CA THR A 81 -8.03 34.61 -21.70
C THR A 81 -8.93 34.73 -22.95
N GLY A 82 -10.06 35.45 -22.86
CA GLY A 82 -10.92 35.76 -24.02
C GLY A 82 -10.27 36.70 -25.06
N PRO A 83 -10.92 36.91 -26.21
CA PRO A 83 -11.56 38.21 -26.36
C PRO A 83 -12.97 38.16 -26.97
N GLU A 84 -13.75 39.18 -26.59
CA GLU A 84 -15.05 39.56 -27.12
C GLU A 84 -15.06 39.67 -28.65
N VAL A 85 -16.06 39.07 -29.29
CA VAL A 85 -16.60 39.56 -30.58
C VAL A 85 -18.12 39.58 -30.53
N ASP A 86 -18.60 40.77 -30.84
CA ASP A 86 -19.95 41.27 -30.90
C ASP A 86 -20.75 40.67 -32.08
N SER A 87 -22.08 40.83 -32.03
CA SER A 87 -23.05 40.64 -33.13
C SER A 87 -23.37 39.19 -33.54
N ALA A 88 -24.61 38.73 -33.69
CA ALA A 88 -25.88 39.41 -33.90
C ALA A 88 -27.06 38.56 -33.38
N ARG A 89 -27.94 39.23 -32.63
CA ARG A 89 -29.41 39.19 -32.73
C ARG A 89 -29.97 38.28 -33.85
N ASP A 90 -30.63 37.21 -33.47
CA ASP A 90 -31.95 36.93 -34.03
C ASP A 90 -32.90 36.38 -32.96
N ARG A 91 -34.05 37.04 -32.90
CA ARG A 91 -35.21 36.63 -32.10
C ARG A 91 -35.94 35.61 -32.94
N ASP A 92 -36.31 34.48 -32.38
CA ASP A 92 -37.64 33.97 -32.65
C ASP A 92 -38.22 33.31 -31.40
N SER A 93 -39.38 33.84 -31.04
CA SER A 93 -40.24 33.41 -29.96
C SER A 93 -41.14 32.31 -30.50
N GLU A 94 -41.18 31.15 -29.85
CA GLU A 94 -42.40 30.35 -29.82
C GLU A 94 -42.63 29.84 -28.40
N SER A 95 -43.47 30.58 -27.70
CA SER A 95 -44.27 30.06 -26.59
C SER A 95 -45.19 28.97 -27.13
N ASP A 96 -45.21 27.80 -26.53
CA ASP A 96 -46.50 27.19 -26.22
C ASP A 96 -46.43 26.38 -24.93
N SER A 97 -47.38 26.69 -24.06
CA SER A 97 -47.63 26.08 -22.76
C SER A 97 -48.78 25.10 -22.90
N ARG A 98 -48.89 24.16 -21.94
CA ARG A 98 -49.99 23.21 -21.64
C ARG A 98 -49.65 21.79 -22.14
N GLN A 99 -49.83 20.72 -21.37
CA GLN A 99 -50.59 20.50 -20.13
C GLN A 99 -50.03 19.25 -19.44
#